data_AF-A0AAV2RUF2-F1
#
_entry.id   AF-A0AAV2RUF2-F1
#
_cell.length_a   1.000
_cell.length_b   1.000
_cell.length_c   1.000
_cell.angle_alpha   90.00
_cell.angle_beta   90.00
_cell.angle_gamma   90.00
#
_symmetry.space_group_name_H-M   'P 1'
#
loop_
_entity.id
_entity.type
_entity.pdbx_description
1 polymer ?
#
loop_
_entity_poly.entity_id
_entity_poly.type
_entity_poly.pdbx_seq_one_letter_code
_entity_poly.pdbx_strand_id
1 'polypeptide(L)'
;YKCPQCEKCFTQKYHVVMHMRIHTGEKPFQCSDCGRCFGNKSNLEKHKRTHSGEKPYKCSQCDKCFGHKNSLEYHLRTHTGEKPYQCSHCDKRFTEKYTMENHM
;
A
#
# COMPACT_ATOMS: atom_id res chain seq x y z
N TYR A 1 21.03 0.81 -10.76
CA TYR A 1 20.46 1.57 -11.90
C TYR A 1 19.71 2.79 -11.39
N LYS A 2 20.11 4.00 -11.81
CA LYS A 2 19.56 5.29 -11.34
C LYS A 2 18.40 5.74 -12.23
N CYS A 3 17.37 6.34 -11.65
CA CYS A 3 16.32 7.02 -12.40
C CYS A 3 16.86 8.35 -13.00
N PRO A 4 16.58 8.68 -14.26
CA PRO A 4 16.99 9.96 -14.84
C PRO A 4 16.16 11.17 -14.37
N GLN A 5 14.97 10.94 -13.80
CA GLN A 5 14.03 12.01 -13.42
C GLN A 5 13.88 12.18 -11.89
N CYS A 6 14.56 11.35 -11.09
CA CYS A 6 14.65 11.52 -9.65
C CYS A 6 15.90 10.81 -9.08
N GLU A 7 16.14 10.96 -7.79
CA GLU A 7 17.33 10.40 -7.13
C GLU A 7 17.21 8.90 -6.78
N LYS A 8 16.10 8.25 -7.15
CA LYS A 8 15.89 6.84 -6.80
C LYS A 8 16.83 5.90 -7.57
N CYS A 9 17.40 4.96 -6.82
CA CYS A 9 18.25 3.90 -7.33
C CYS A 9 17.59 2.53 -7.14
N PHE A 10 17.75 1.67 -8.14
CA PHE A 10 17.16 0.34 -8.18
C PHE A 10 18.23 -0.72 -8.46
N THR A 11 18.07 -1.90 -7.87
CA THR A 11 18.99 -3.03 -8.04
C THR A 11 18.95 -3.65 -9.44
N GLN A 12 17.83 -3.52 -10.15
CA GLN A 12 17.60 -4.14 -11.46
C GLN A 12 17.08 -3.12 -12.48
N LYS A 13 17.49 -3.26 -13.75
CA LYS A 13 17.14 -2.33 -14.83
C LYS A 13 15.63 -2.26 -15.07
N TYR A 14 14.94 -3.40 -15.04
CA TYR A 14 13.50 -3.43 -15.28
C TYR A 14 12.69 -2.66 -14.21
N HIS A 15 13.19 -2.58 -12.97
CA HIS A 15 12.57 -1.77 -11.93
C HIS A 15 12.64 -0.27 -12.24
N VAL A 16 13.72 0.19 -12.89
CA VAL A 16 13.80 1.58 -13.36
C VAL A 16 12.75 1.84 -14.43
N VAL A 17 12.63 0.94 -15.43
CA VAL A 17 11.63 1.08 -16.49
C VAL A 17 10.21 1.12 -15.92
N MET A 18 9.88 0.23 -15.00
CA MET A 18 8.58 0.24 -14.32
C MET A 18 8.38 1.53 -13.49
N HIS A 19 9.43 2.00 -12.82
CA HIS A 19 9.37 3.24 -12.03
C HIS A 19 9.14 4.48 -12.91
N MET A 20 9.69 4.52 -14.13
CA MET A 20 9.49 5.64 -15.07
C MET A 20 8.02 5.92 -15.37
N ARG A 21 7.14 4.92 -15.25
CA ARG A 21 5.68 5.09 -15.41
C ARG A 21 5.06 6.08 -14.44
N ILE A 22 5.69 6.32 -13.28
CA ILE A 22 5.24 7.35 -12.33
C ILE A 22 5.48 8.75 -12.90
N HIS A 23 6.56 8.92 -13.68
CA HIS A 23 6.89 10.18 -14.32
C HIS A 23 6.12 10.41 -15.61
N THR A 24 5.97 9.37 -16.44
CA THR A 24 5.26 9.48 -17.72
C THR A 24 3.74 9.42 -17.57
N GLY A 25 3.24 8.94 -16.43
CA GLY A 25 1.82 8.67 -16.22
C GLY A 25 1.29 7.43 -16.94
N GLU A 26 2.16 6.67 -17.62
CA GLU A 26 1.79 5.45 -18.35
C GLU A 26 1.16 4.41 -17.42
N LYS A 27 -0.04 3.94 -17.76
CA LYS A 27 -0.77 2.93 -16.99
C LYS A 27 -1.26 1.80 -17.92
N PRO A 28 -0.39 0.84 -18.27
CA PRO A 28 -0.71 -0.18 -19.29
C PRO A 28 -1.76 -1.20 -18.86
N PHE A 29 -2.00 -1.32 -17.56
CA PHE A 29 -2.81 -2.41 -17.02
C PHE A 29 -4.21 -1.90 -16.67
N GLN A 30 -5.18 -2.19 -17.52
CA GLN A 30 -6.58 -1.80 -17.30
C GLN A 30 -7.36 -2.89 -16.57
N CYS A 31 -8.21 -2.48 -15.63
CA CYS A 31 -9.20 -3.35 -15.03
C CYS A 31 -10.39 -3.53 -15.97
N SER A 32 -10.71 -4.78 -16.31
CA SER A 32 -11.87 -5.13 -17.15
C SER A 32 -13.20 -4.72 -16.54
N ASP A 33 -13.29 -4.72 -15.21
CA ASP A 33 -14.57 -4.59 -14.50
C ASP A 33 -14.98 -3.11 -14.31
N CYS A 34 -14.02 -2.19 -14.25
CA CYS A 34 -14.29 -0.76 -14.01
C CYS A 34 -13.49 0.22 -14.89
N GLY A 35 -12.69 -0.29 -15.82
CA GLY A 35 -11.89 0.53 -16.75
C GLY A 35 -10.70 1.25 -16.12
N ARG A 36 -10.45 1.13 -14.80
CA ARG A 36 -9.35 1.81 -14.10
C ARG A 36 -7.99 1.26 -14.52
N CYS A 37 -7.04 2.15 -14.82
CA CYS A 37 -5.70 1.78 -15.26
C CYS A 37 -4.64 1.85 -14.14
N PHE A 38 -3.64 0.98 -14.21
CA PHE A 38 -2.54 0.83 -13.26
C PHE A 38 -1.19 0.77 -13.98
N GLY A 39 -0.14 1.29 -13.32
CA GLY A 39 1.24 1.28 -13.85
C GLY A 39 1.96 -0.07 -13.71
N ASN A 40 1.42 -1.00 -12.92
CA ASN A 40 1.98 -2.34 -12.77
C ASN A 40 0.88 -3.40 -12.59
N LYS A 41 1.19 -4.63 -12.99
CA LYS A 41 0.25 -5.77 -12.93
C LYS A 41 -0.14 -6.13 -11.49
N SER A 42 0.81 -6.09 -10.55
CA SER A 42 0.54 -6.44 -9.15
C SER A 42 -0.52 -5.54 -8.51
N ASN A 43 -0.52 -4.24 -8.82
CA ASN A 43 -1.52 -3.31 -8.31
C ASN A 43 -2.89 -3.54 -8.97
N LEU A 44 -2.93 -3.91 -10.25
CA LEU A 44 -4.17 -4.34 -10.89
C LEU A 44 -4.74 -5.58 -10.18
N GLU A 45 -3.95 -6.62 -9.96
CA GLU A 45 -4.42 -7.84 -9.28
C GLU A 45 -4.93 -7.55 -7.86
N LYS A 46 -4.20 -6.72 -7.09
CA LYS A 46 -4.67 -6.25 -5.77
C LYS A 46 -5.98 -5.48 -5.89
N HIS A 47 -6.13 -4.64 -6.91
CA HIS A 47 -7.37 -3.91 -7.13
C HIS A 47 -8.54 -4.82 -7.48
N LYS A 48 -8.33 -5.88 -8.27
CA LYS A 48 -9.41 -6.83 -8.61
C LYS A 48 -10.07 -7.47 -7.38
N ARG A 49 -9.33 -7.59 -6.26
CA ARG A 49 -9.90 -8.04 -4.97
C ARG A 49 -11.00 -7.12 -4.43
N THR A 50 -11.02 -5.85 -4.83
CA THR A 50 -12.09 -4.91 -4.46
C THR A 50 -13.40 -5.22 -5.17
N HIS A 51 -13.35 -5.90 -6.32
CA HIS A 51 -14.53 -6.37 -7.05
C HIS A 51 -14.97 -7.75 -6.59
N SER A 52 -14.02 -8.69 -6.42
CA SER A 52 -14.34 -10.07 -6.02
C SER A 52 -14.65 -10.22 -4.53
N GLY A 53 -14.27 -9.26 -3.69
CA GLY A 53 -14.36 -9.37 -2.23
C GLY A 53 -13.38 -10.37 -1.61
N GLU A 54 -12.40 -10.85 -2.39
CA GLU A 54 -11.40 -11.81 -1.92
C GLU A 54 -10.57 -11.22 -0.77
N LYS A 55 -10.52 -11.97 0.34
CA LYS A 55 -9.81 -11.58 1.56
C LYS A 55 -8.81 -12.66 1.98
N PRO A 56 -7.67 -12.79 1.28
CA PRO A 56 -6.74 -13.89 1.48
C PRO A 56 -5.93 -13.80 2.79
N TYR A 57 -5.96 -12.65 3.47
CA TYR A 57 -5.18 -12.45 4.70
C TYR A 57 -6.07 -12.60 5.94
N LYS A 58 -6.00 -13.76 6.60
CA LYS A 58 -6.72 -14.05 7.85
C LYS A 58 -5.95 -13.55 9.07
N CYS A 59 -6.66 -12.97 10.03
CA CYS A 59 -6.10 -12.66 11.34
C CYS A 59 -5.87 -13.93 12.17
N SER A 60 -4.72 -14.01 12.86
CA SER A 60 -4.41 -15.15 13.73
C SER A 60 -5.09 -15.09 15.10
N GLN A 61 -5.62 -13.92 15.49
CA GLN A 61 -6.21 -13.68 16.81
C GLN A 61 -7.74 -13.52 16.78
N CYS A 62 -8.36 -13.45 15.59
CA CYS A 62 -9.80 -13.39 15.42
C CYS A 62 -10.22 -13.84 14.01
N ASP A 63 -11.52 -13.93 13.73
CA ASP A 63 -12.03 -14.40 12.43
C ASP A 63 -12.07 -13.34 11.32
N LYS A 64 -11.47 -12.16 11.55
CA LYS A 64 -11.43 -11.10 10.53
C LYS A 64 -10.44 -11.46 9.41
N CYS A 65 -10.89 -11.29 8.17
CA CYS A 65 -10.07 -11.43 6.97
C CYS A 65 -9.95 -10.09 6.22
N PHE A 66 -8.82 -9.89 5.53
CA PHE A 66 -8.45 -8.65 4.85
C PHE A 66 -8.03 -8.91 3.40
N GLY A 67 -8.33 -7.96 2.50
CA GLY A 67 -7.93 -8.01 1.08
C GLY A 67 -6.45 -7.68 0.84
N HIS A 68 -5.81 -7.00 1.79
CA HIS A 68 -4.42 -6.57 1.71
C HIS A 68 -3.65 -6.87 3.01
N LYS A 69 -2.35 -7.18 2.87
CA LYS A 69 -1.46 -7.54 3.99
C LYS A 69 -1.25 -6.38 4.98
N ASN A 70 -1.08 -5.16 4.48
CA ASN A 70 -0.93 -3.97 5.31
C ASN A 70 -2.19 -3.72 6.16
N SER A 71 -3.40 -3.95 5.62
CA SER A 71 -4.63 -3.86 6.40
C SER A 71 -4.67 -4.87 7.55
N LEU A 72 -4.21 -6.11 7.31
CA LEU A 72 -4.05 -7.10 8.39
C LEU A 72 -3.00 -6.65 9.41
N GLU A 73 -1.86 -6.12 8.98
CA GLU A 73 -0.80 -5.65 9.87
C GLU A 73 -1.29 -4.53 10.80
N TYR A 74 -1.98 -3.52 10.26
CA TYR A 74 -2.60 -2.47 11.08
C TYR A 74 -3.65 -3.04 12.03
N HIS A 75 -4.46 -4.01 11.56
CA HIS A 75 -5.40 -4.68 12.42
C HIS A 75 -4.73 -5.44 13.57
N LEU A 76 -3.61 -6.13 13.34
CA LEU A 76 -2.89 -6.86 14.39
C LEU A 76 -2.43 -5.94 15.52
N ARG A 77 -2.09 -4.68 15.22
CA ARG A 77 -1.76 -3.67 16.23
C ARG A 77 -2.92 -3.35 17.18
N THR A 78 -4.17 -3.61 16.77
CA THR A 78 -5.34 -3.46 17.65
C THR A 78 -5.40 -4.53 18.74
N HIS A 79 -4.79 -5.70 18.50
CA HIS A 79 -4.67 -6.74 19.52
C HIS A 79 -3.44 -6.55 20.41
N THR A 80 -2.30 -6.13 19.83
CA THR A 80 -1.07 -5.92 20.59
C THR A 80 -1.03 -4.59 21.35
N GLY A 81 -1.89 -3.63 20.98
CA GLY A 81 -1.87 -2.26 21.50
C GLY A 81 -0.69 -1.42 20.97
N GLU A 82 0.05 -1.91 19.96
CA GLU A 82 1.21 -1.21 19.41
C GLU A 82 0.80 0.10 18.74
N LYS A 83 1.45 1.20 19.17
CA LYS A 83 1.24 2.54 18.62
C LYS A 83 2.60 3.14 18.20
N PRO A 84 3.10 2.77 17.01
CA PRO A 84 4.46 3.11 16.61
C PRO A 84 4.62 4.60 16.24
N TYR A 85 3.54 5.31 15.95
CA TYR A 85 3.60 6.71 15.54
C TYR A 85 3.34 7.63 16.72
N GLN A 86 4.33 8.44 17.09
CA GLN A 86 4.19 9.47 18.13
C GLN A 86 4.05 10.85 17.48
N CYS A 87 3.17 11.67 18.05
CA CYS A 87 3.06 13.07 17.68
C CYS A 87 4.32 13.85 18.11
N SER A 88 4.87 14.70 17.24
CA SER A 88 6.02 15.55 17.57
C SER A 88 5.69 16.72 18.49
N HIS A 89 4.41 17.08 18.61
CA HIS A 89 3.93 18.24 19.38
C HIS A 89 3.21 17.86 20.69
N CYS A 90 2.92 16.57 20.92
CA CYS A 90 2.36 16.07 22.18
C CYS A 90 2.63 14.56 22.37
N ASP A 91 2.34 14.03 23.56
CA ASP A 91 2.62 12.62 23.90
C ASP A 91 1.64 11.60 23.30
N LYS A 92 0.74 12.04 22.41
CA LYS A 92 -0.24 11.13 21.78
C LYS A 92 0.45 10.18 20.81
N ARG A 93 0.11 8.91 20.92
CA ARG A 93 0.58 7.83 20.04
C ARG A 93 -0.59 7.23 19.24
N PHE A 94 -0.29 6.80 18.03
CA PHE A 94 -1.27 6.32 17.05
C PHE A 94 -0.82 4.99 16.43
N THR A 95 -1.79 4.18 16.05
CA THR A 95 -1.59 2.88 15.37
C THR A 95 -1.25 3.07 13.89
N GLU A 96 -1.71 4.17 13.28
CA GLU A 96 -1.57 4.50 11.87
C GLU A 96 -0.92 5.87 11.67
N LYS A 97 -0.05 5.98 10.65
CA LYS A 97 0.65 7.23 10.34
C LYS A 97 -0.34 8.31 9.89
N TYR A 98 -1.30 7.94 9.06
CA TYR A 98 -2.31 8.87 8.54
C TYR A 98 -3.11 9.52 9.67
N THR A 99 -3.53 8.75 10.68
CA THR A 99 -4.24 9.29 11.84
C THR A 99 -3.36 10.25 12.65
N MET A 100 -2.06 9.97 12.78
CA MET A 100 -1.10 10.88 13.41
C MET A 100 -0.90 12.16 12.60
N GLU A 101 -0.79 12.06 11.27
CA GLU A 101 -0.62 13.22 10.38
C GLU A 101 -1.83 14.15 10.40
N ASN A 102 -3.06 13.63 10.46
CA ASN A 102 -4.28 14.45 10.58
C ASN A 102 -4.59 14.92 12.00
N HIS A 103 -3.82 14.50 13.00
CA HIS A 103 -3.96 15.00 14.37
C HIS A 103 -3.27 16.35 14.58
N MET A 104 -2.25 16.66 13.76
CA MET A 104 -1.50 17.92 13.76
C MET A 104 -2.35 19.07 13.20
#